data_AF-A0A9C6DIU2-F1
#
_entry.id   AF-A0A9C6DIU2-F1
#
_cell.length_a   1.000
_cell.length_b   1.000
_cell.length_c   1.000
_cell.angle_alpha   90.00
_cell.angle_beta   90.00
_cell.angle_gamma   90.00
#
_symmetry.space_group_name_H-M   'P 1'
#
loop_
_entity.id
_entity.type
_entity.pdbx_description
1 polymer ?
#
loop_
_entity_poly.entity_id
_entity_poly.type
_entity_poly.pdbx_seq_one_letter_code
_entity_poly.pdbx_strand_id
1 'polypeptide(L)'
;MSLICAITNEMPDIAVVSPFSGAIFEKRIIEKYITENGCDRINGKEMKIEDLIEVKTPPIVKPKPPSATSIPATLKTMQDEWGALMLHSFTQRQQLH
;
A
#
# COMPACT_ATOMS: atom_id res chain seq x y z
N MET A 1 -9.72 3.43 15.39
CA MET A 1 -8.33 3.11 15.03
C MET A 1 -8.36 2.11 13.90
N SER A 2 -7.87 2.47 12.72
CA SER A 2 -7.79 1.58 11.56
C SER A 2 -6.37 1.04 11.42
N LEU A 3 -6.23 -0.18 10.89
CA LEU A 3 -4.93 -0.74 10.49
C LEU A 3 -4.47 -0.03 9.22
N ILE A 4 -3.29 0.56 9.23
CA ILE A 4 -2.73 1.32 8.10
C ILE A 4 -1.38 0.72 7.74
N CYS A 5 -1.16 0.49 6.45
CA CYS A 5 0.11 0.05 5.91
C CYS A 5 1.14 1.19 5.98
N ALA A 6 2.30 0.94 6.59
CA ALA A 6 3.35 1.96 6.74
C ALA A 6 4.02 2.40 5.42
N ILE A 7 3.76 1.68 4.31
CA ILE A 7 4.31 2.02 2.98
C ILE A 7 3.33 2.86 2.16
N THR A 8 2.08 2.41 2.05
CA THR A 8 1.07 3.06 1.20
C THR A 8 0.19 4.04 1.94
N ASN A 9 0.20 4.01 3.28
CA ASN A 9 -0.79 4.67 4.12
C ASN A 9 -2.24 4.26 3.81
N GLU A 10 -2.43 3.13 3.13
CA GLU A 10 -3.75 2.55 2.87
C GLU A 10 -4.02 1.39 3.82
N MET A 11 -5.29 0.99 3.89
CA MET A 11 -5.67 -0.17 4.66
C MET A 11 -5.27 -1.44 3.87
N PRO A 12 -4.47 -2.33 4.45
CA PRO A 12 -4.01 -3.53 3.74
C PRO A 12 -5.14 -4.54 3.57
N ASP A 13 -5.23 -5.17 2.40
CA ASP A 13 -6.11 -6.32 2.18
C ASP A 13 -5.65 -7.54 2.99
N ILE A 14 -4.33 -7.81 2.94
CA ILE A 14 -3.66 -8.82 3.76
C ILE A 14 -2.62 -8.10 4.62
N ALA A 15 -2.97 -7.92 5.89
CA ALA A 15 -2.11 -7.29 6.87
C ALA A 15 -1.02 -8.27 7.32
N VAL A 16 0.24 -7.84 7.23
CA VAL A 16 1.40 -8.56 7.77
C VAL A 16 2.19 -7.64 8.68
N VAL A 17 2.78 -8.18 9.73
CA VAL A 17 3.60 -7.44 10.69
C VAL A 17 5.04 -7.89 10.60
N SER A 18 5.95 -6.92 10.59
CA SER A 18 7.36 -7.14 10.81
C SER A 18 7.61 -7.35 12.31
N PRO A 19 8.25 -8.46 12.75
CA PRO A 19 8.63 -8.64 14.14
C PRO A 19 9.73 -7.67 14.59
N PHE A 20 10.48 -7.09 13.66
CA PHE A 20 11.61 -6.21 13.95
C PHE A 20 11.22 -4.74 14.14
N SER A 21 10.28 -4.24 13.33
CA SER A 21 9.78 -2.85 13.44
C SER A 21 8.42 -2.77 14.14
N GLY A 22 7.71 -3.89 14.29
CA GLY A 22 6.35 -3.92 14.82
C GLY A 22 5.32 -3.20 13.94
N ALA A 23 5.72 -2.78 12.74
CA ALA A 23 4.86 -2.06 11.81
C ALA A 23 4.04 -3.01 10.95
N ILE A 24 2.86 -2.52 10.56
CA ILE A 24 1.93 -3.22 9.70
C ILE A 24 2.20 -2.85 8.25
N PHE A 25 2.23 -3.85 7.40
CA PHE A 25 2.43 -3.73 5.96
C PHE A 25 1.36 -4.51 5.21
N GLU A 26 1.20 -4.18 3.93
CA GLU A 26 0.47 -5.01 2.99
C GLU A 26 1.40 -6.08 2.42
N LYS A 27 0.98 -7.34 2.46
CA LYS A 27 1.77 -8.52 2.05
C LYS A 27 2.45 -8.33 0.69
N ARG A 28 1.69 -7.94 -0.34
CA ARG A 28 2.19 -7.81 -1.72
C ARG A 28 3.30 -6.76 -1.87
N ILE A 29 3.28 -5.75 -1.01
CA ILE A 29 4.18 -4.60 -1.11
C ILE A 29 5.46 -4.88 -0.34
N ILE A 30 5.35 -5.43 0.87
CA ILE A 30 6.53 -5.77 1.67
C ILE A 30 7.32 -6.93 1.06
N GLU A 31 6.65 -7.93 0.45
CA GLU A 31 7.32 -9.04 -0.23
C GLU A 31 8.20 -8.53 -1.40
N LYS A 32 7.68 -7.59 -2.19
CA LYS A 32 8.46 -6.93 -3.25
C LYS A 32 9.63 -6.14 -2.67
N TYR A 33 9.38 -5.37 -1.62
CA TYR A 33 10.41 -4.56 -0.98
C TYR A 33 11.56 -5.41 -0.42
N ILE A 34 11.26 -6.52 0.25
CA ILE A 34 12.25 -7.47 0.78
C ILE A 34 13.00 -8.14 -0.36
N THR A 35 12.32 -8.49 -1.46
CA THR A 35 12.98 -9.10 -2.63
C THR A 35 13.98 -8.14 -3.28
N GLU A 36 13.69 -6.84 -3.30
CA GLU A 36 14.55 -5.83 -3.92
C GLU A 36 15.68 -5.34 -3.01
N ASN A 37 15.41 -5.15 -1.71
CA ASN A 37 16.33 -4.48 -0.77
C ASN A 37 16.88 -5.39 0.33
N GLY A 38 16.28 -6.57 0.56
CA GLY A 38 16.70 -7.52 1.61
C GLY A 38 16.51 -7.04 3.06
N CYS A 39 15.86 -5.88 3.27
CA CYS A 39 15.74 -5.25 4.57
C CYS A 39 14.32 -4.72 4.84
N ASP A 40 14.05 -4.36 6.09
CA ASP A 40 12.83 -3.70 6.53
C ASP A 40 12.96 -2.17 6.34
N ARG A 41 11.97 -1.55 5.68
CA ARG A 41 11.97 -0.14 5.30
C ARG A 41 12.09 0.82 6.49
N ILE A 42 11.64 0.43 7.68
CA ILE A 42 11.57 1.36 8.83
C ILE A 42 12.88 1.37 9.62
N ASN A 43 13.45 0.20 9.88
CA ASN A 43 14.61 0.05 10.77
C ASN A 43 15.90 -0.33 10.03
N GLY A 44 15.83 -0.63 8.73
CA GLY A 44 16.98 -1.04 7.91
C GLY A 44 17.58 -2.39 8.29
N LYS A 45 16.89 -3.21 9.09
CA LYS A 45 17.37 -4.55 9.47
C LYS A 45 17.08 -5.56 8.37
N GLU A 46 17.99 -6.51 8.18
CA GLU A 46 17.77 -7.63 7.27
C GLU A 46 16.55 -8.44 7.71
N MET A 47 15.69 -8.77 6.74
CA MET A 47 14.45 -9.49 6.97
C MET A 47 14.20 -10.46 5.82
N LYS A 48 13.70 -11.65 6.13
CA LYS A 48 13.22 -12.60 5.13
C LYS A 48 11.70 -12.60 5.07
N ILE A 49 11.17 -13.05 3.93
CA ILE A 49 9.73 -13.18 3.72
C ILE A 49 9.08 -14.12 4.76
N GLU A 50 9.83 -15.12 5.22
CA GLU A 50 9.39 -16.11 6.22
C GLU A 50 9.19 -15.51 7.62
N ASP A 51 9.87 -14.40 7.92
CA ASP A 51 9.77 -13.73 9.22
C ASP A 51 8.47 -12.89 9.33
N LEU A 52 7.72 -12.74 8.25
CA LEU A 52 6.48 -11.96 8.23
C LEU A 52 5.35 -12.72 8.92
N ILE A 53 4.71 -12.05 9.87
CA ILE A 53 3.58 -12.61 10.62
C ILE A 53 2.29 -12.06 10.04
N GLU A 54 1.45 -12.94 9.47
CA GLU A 54 0.14 -12.57 8.95
C GLU A 54 -0.84 -12.28 10.10
N VAL A 55 -1.51 -11.13 10.02
CA VAL A 55 -2.52 -10.71 10.99
C VAL A 55 -3.90 -10.98 10.40
N LYS A 56 -4.60 -11.97 10.95
CA LYS A 56 -5.97 -12.29 10.54
C LYS A 56 -6.94 -11.23 11.04
N THR A 57 -7.34 -10.33 10.15
CA THR A 57 -8.33 -9.29 10.43
C THR A 57 -9.59 -9.49 9.61
N PRO A 58 -10.77 -9.14 10.14
CA PRO A 58 -11.99 -9.17 9.34
C PRO A 58 -11.82 -8.22 8.14
N PRO A 59 -12.22 -8.63 6.92
CA PRO A 59 -12.09 -7.79 5.75
C PRO A 59 -13.00 -6.57 5.92
N ILE A 60 -12.41 -5.39 6.05
CA ILE A 60 -13.16 -4.13 6.00
C ILE A 60 -13.34 -3.79 4.52
N VAL A 61 -14.54 -4.01 4.01
CA VAL A 61 -14.87 -3.70 2.62
C VAL A 61 -15.27 -2.24 2.53
N LYS A 62 -14.50 -1.41 1.80
CA LYS A 62 -14.96 -0.06 1.45
C LYS A 62 -16.22 -0.19 0.58
N PRO A 63 -17.35 0.46 0.93
CA PRO A 63 -18.55 0.42 0.10
C PRO A 63 -18.24 0.94 -1.29
N LYS A 64 -18.55 0.15 -2.33
CA LYS A 64 -18.30 0.55 -3.71
C LYS A 64 -19.20 1.75 -4.05
N PRO A 65 -18.65 2.86 -4.57
CA PRO A 65 -19.48 4.01 -4.94
C PRO A 65 -20.49 3.60 -6.03
N PRO A 66 -21.74 4.05 -5.97
CA PRO A 66 -22.79 3.66 -6.92
C PRO A 66 -22.49 4.08 -8.38
N SER A 67 -21.56 5.01 -8.58
CA SER A 67 -21.08 5.45 -9.90
C SER A 67 -20.21 4.42 -10.64
N ALA A 68 -19.66 3.42 -9.96
CA ALA A 68 -18.77 2.42 -10.56
C ALA A 68 -19.51 1.20 -11.15
N THR A 69 -20.63 1.43 -11.84
CA THR A 69 -21.52 0.37 -12.37
C THR A 69 -21.49 0.25 -13.90
N SER A 70 -20.93 1.21 -14.62
CA SER A 70 -20.82 1.19 -16.09
C SER A 70 -19.36 1.22 -16.56
N ILE A 71 -19.10 0.64 -17.74
CA ILE A 71 -17.77 0.66 -18.38
C ILE A 71 -17.27 2.11 -18.55
N PRO A 72 -18.07 3.07 -19.07
CA PRO A 72 -17.62 4.45 -19.21
C PRO A 72 -17.24 5.10 -17.87
N ALA A 73 -18.03 4.87 -16.81
CA ALA A 73 -17.74 5.45 -15.50
C ALA A 73 -16.45 4.88 -14.89
N THR A 74 -16.21 3.58 -15.07
CA THR A 74 -14.97 2.93 -14.60
C THR A 74 -13.74 3.49 -15.33
N LEU A 75 -13.82 3.68 -16.65
CA LEU A 75 -12.75 4.28 -17.44
C LEU A 75 -12.48 5.73 -17.01
N LYS A 76 -13.53 6.49 -16.71
CA LYS A 76 -13.40 7.86 -16.24
C LYS A 76 -12.67 7.92 -14.89
N THR A 77 -13.04 7.07 -13.93
CA THR A 77 -12.32 6.98 -12.65
C THR A 77 -10.84 6.64 -12.85
N MET A 78 -10.51 5.68 -13.72
CA MET A 78 -9.11 5.37 -14.01
C MET A 78 -8.35 6.55 -14.62
N GLN A 79 -8.98 7.32 -15.52
CA GLN A 79 -8.39 8.54 -16.08
C GLN A 79 -8.13 9.59 -15.00
N ASP A 80 -9.07 9.77 -14.08
CA ASP A 80 -8.96 10.76 -13.00
C ASP A 80 -7.84 10.39 -12.01
N GLU A 81 -7.77 9.12 -11.59
CA GLU A 81 -6.69 8.61 -10.72
C GLU A 81 -5.32 8.73 -11.38
N TRP A 82 -5.22 8.42 -12.68
CA TRP A 82 -3.98 8.61 -13.44
C TRP A 82 -3.55 10.08 -13.50
N GLY A 83 -4.50 10.99 -13.74
CA GLY A 83 -4.25 12.43 -13.73
C GLY A 83 -3.72 12.91 -12.37
N ALA A 84 -4.31 12.43 -11.27
CA ALA A 84 -3.89 12.74 -9.92
C ALA A 84 -2.46 12.23 -9.64
N LEU A 85 -2.13 10.99 -10.03
CA LEU A 85 -0.80 10.41 -9.87
C LEU A 85 0.28 11.20 -10.62
N MET A 86 -0.02 11.63 -11.85
CA MET A 86 0.91 12.42 -12.65
C MET A 86 1.18 13.79 -12.03
N LEU A 87 0.14 14.47 -11.56
CA LEU A 87 0.29 15.76 -10.88
C LEU A 87 1.08 15.61 -9.57
N HIS A 88 0.76 14.60 -8.77
CA HIS A 88 1.49 14.30 -7.54
C HIS A 88 2.97 14.05 -7.82
N SER A 89 3.29 13.22 -8.81
CA SER A 89 4.68 12.91 -9.20
C SER A 89 5.42 14.16 -9.68
N PHE A 90 4.76 15.04 -10.43
CA PHE A 90 5.34 16.30 -10.88
C PHE A 90 5.63 17.25 -9.70
N THR A 91 4.65 17.45 -8.81
CA THR A 91 4.82 18.29 -7.62
C THR A 91 5.90 17.73 -6.69
N GLN A 92 5.93 16.41 -6.48
CA GLN A 92 6.95 15.76 -5.66
C GLN A 92 8.36 15.97 -6.24
N ARG A 93 8.52 15.89 -7.57
CA ARG A 93 9.81 16.22 -8.22
C ARG A 93 10.17 17.68 -8.01
N GLN A 94 9.24 18.62 -8.15
CA GLN A 94 9.51 20.05 -7.88
C GLN A 94 9.94 20.34 -6.44
N GLN A 95 9.44 19.57 -5.45
CA GLN A 95 9.81 19.76 -4.04
C GLN A 95 11.16 19.14 -3.67
N LEU A 96 11.64 18.16 -4.45
CA LEU A 96 12.91 17.47 -4.24
C LEU A 96 14.06 18.09 -5.06
N HIS A 97 13.75 19.04 -5.94
CA HIS A 97 14.69 19.89 -6.66
C HIS A 97 14.87 21.24 -5.94
#